data_AF-A0A4Y6RHM1-F1
#
_entry.id   AF-A0A4Y6RHM1-F1
#
_cell.length_a   1.000
_cell.length_b   1.000
_cell.length_c   1.000
_cell.angle_alpha   90.00
_cell.angle_beta   90.00
_cell.angle_gamma   90.00
#
_symmetry.space_group_name_H-M   'P 1'
#
loop_
_entity.id
_entity.type
_entity.pdbx_description
1 polymer ?
#
loop_
_entity_poly.entity_id
_entity_poly.type
_entity_poly.pdbx_seq_one_letter_code
_entity_poly.pdbx_strand_id
1 'polypeptide(L)'
;MKLVLAFMLACLPMLAGAQEKPPRDVARFVENAEMCEHFAGEWDEHDKARQREITQAVEQSCGQAQKQWKRLSTKYVGQPKWQKIIDEQANDAVRSYRKQG
;
A
#
# COMPACT_ATOMS: atom_id res chain seq x y z
N MET A 1 10.59 40.91 -27.64
CA MET A 1 10.48 39.43 -27.58
C MET A 1 10.77 38.88 -26.17
N LYS A 2 10.19 39.46 -25.12
CA LYS A 2 10.30 38.97 -23.72
C LYS A 2 8.92 38.78 -23.06
N LEU A 3 7.87 39.38 -23.62
CA LEU A 3 6.50 39.29 -23.12
C LEU A 3 5.77 38.00 -23.55
N VAL A 4 6.24 37.31 -24.60
CA VAL A 4 5.63 36.06 -25.09
C VAL A 4 5.95 34.87 -24.17
N LEU A 5 7.11 34.90 -23.51
CA LEU A 5 7.53 33.86 -22.56
C LEU A 5 6.79 33.92 -21.22
N ALA A 6 6.28 35.08 -20.82
CA ALA A 6 5.58 35.25 -19.54
C ALA A 6 4.13 34.74 -19.58
N PHE A 7 3.51 34.65 -20.77
CA PHE A 7 2.11 34.23 -20.91
C PHE A 7 1.92 32.70 -20.88
N MET A 8 2.97 31.92 -21.16
CA MET A 8 2.90 30.45 -21.17
C MET A 8 2.95 29.83 -19.76
N LEU A 9 3.36 30.58 -18.74
CA LEU A 9 3.51 30.06 -17.37
C LEU A 9 2.24 30.19 -16.52
N ALA A 10 1.22 30.94 -16.99
CA ALA A 10 0.01 31.24 -16.22
C ALA A 10 -1.12 30.19 -16.34
N CYS A 11 -1.01 29.23 -17.27
CA CYS A 11 -2.05 28.21 -17.51
C CYS A 11 -1.78 26.85 -16.83
N LEU A 12 -0.72 26.72 -16.01
CA LEU A 12 -0.36 25.43 -15.40
C LEU A 12 -1.21 24.93 -14.20
N PRO A 13 -2.05 25.70 -13.47
CA PRO A 13 -2.63 25.17 -12.24
C PRO A 13 -3.90 24.32 -12.43
N MET A 14 -4.39 24.09 -13.65
CA MET A 14 -5.67 23.38 -13.87
C MET A 14 -5.56 21.86 -14.13
N LEU A 15 -4.36 21.28 -14.08
CA LEU A 15 -4.16 19.83 -14.21
C LEU A 15 -4.03 19.10 -12.87
N ALA A 16 -4.56 19.67 -11.79
CA ALA A 16 -4.79 18.90 -10.56
C ALA A 16 -5.96 17.93 -10.80
N GLY A 17 -5.67 16.79 -11.42
CA GLY A 17 -6.65 15.72 -11.61
C GLY A 17 -7.28 15.36 -10.27
N ALA A 18 -8.61 15.38 -10.19
CA ALA A 18 -9.33 14.96 -9.01
C ALA A 18 -8.95 13.51 -8.69
N GLN A 19 -8.09 13.32 -7.67
CA GLN A 19 -7.68 12.00 -7.23
C GLN A 19 -8.87 11.36 -6.54
N GLU A 20 -9.65 10.58 -7.30
CA GLU A 20 -10.77 9.82 -6.75
C GLU A 20 -10.23 8.88 -5.67
N LYS A 21 -10.75 9.06 -4.45
CA LYS A 21 -10.33 8.32 -3.26
C LYS A 21 -10.56 6.82 -3.47
N PRO A 22 -9.61 5.97 -3.02
CA PRO A 22 -9.79 4.53 -3.12
C PRO A 22 -11.02 4.06 -2.34
N PRO A 23 -11.70 2.99 -2.80
CA PRO A 23 -12.68 2.29 -2.00
C PRO A 23 -12.13 1.95 -0.62
N ARG A 24 -12.96 2.04 0.41
CA ARG A 24 -12.52 1.88 1.81
C ARG A 24 -11.78 0.57 2.08
N ASP A 25 -12.16 -0.50 1.41
CA ASP A 25 -11.51 -1.80 1.54
C ASP A 25 -10.16 -1.89 0.83
N VAL A 26 -9.99 -1.18 -0.30
CA VAL A 26 -8.68 -0.98 -0.94
C VAL A 26 -7.78 -0.13 -0.05
N ALA A 27 -8.28 1.00 0.48
CA ALA A 27 -7.52 1.87 1.38
C ALA A 27 -7.01 1.11 2.62
N ARG A 28 -7.88 0.33 3.27
CA ARG A 28 -7.50 -0.52 4.41
C ARG A 28 -6.47 -1.59 4.05
N PHE A 29 -6.54 -2.11 2.84
CA PHE A 29 -5.53 -3.05 2.35
C PHE A 29 -4.17 -2.39 2.23
N VAL A 30 -4.10 -1.21 1.64
CA VAL A 30 -2.87 -0.42 1.56
C VAL A 30 -2.29 -0.18 2.96
N GLU A 31 -3.09 0.29 3.91
CA GLU A 31 -2.65 0.52 5.29
C GLU A 31 -2.04 -0.74 5.93
N ASN A 32 -2.68 -1.90 5.79
CA ASN A 32 -2.16 -3.14 6.35
C ASN A 32 -0.92 -3.66 5.61
N ALA A 33 -0.84 -3.46 4.30
CA ALA A 33 0.29 -3.87 3.48
C ALA A 33 1.55 -3.05 3.80
N GLU A 34 1.40 -1.73 3.95
CA GLU A 34 2.48 -0.84 4.35
C GLU A 34 2.98 -1.16 5.76
N MET A 35 2.08 -1.38 6.72
CA MET A 35 2.46 -1.83 8.06
C MET A 35 3.14 -3.21 8.04
N CYS A 36 2.67 -4.12 7.19
CA CYS A 36 3.30 -5.43 7.02
C CYS A 36 4.75 -5.30 6.53
N GLU A 37 4.98 -4.50 5.49
CA GLU A 37 6.31 -4.25 4.96
C GLU A 37 7.24 -3.65 6.01
N HIS A 38 6.74 -2.64 6.72
CA HIS A 38 7.50 -1.95 7.75
C HIS A 38 7.98 -2.92 8.83
N PHE A 39 7.07 -3.68 9.45
CA PHE A 39 7.45 -4.58 10.55
C PHE A 39 8.19 -5.83 10.09
N ALA A 40 7.90 -6.35 8.90
CA ALA A 40 8.64 -7.49 8.35
C ALA A 40 10.11 -7.14 8.07
N GLY A 41 10.40 -5.87 7.78
CA GLY A 41 11.75 -5.35 7.61
C GLY A 41 12.51 -5.07 8.91
N GLU A 42 11.83 -4.99 10.06
CA GLU A 42 12.44 -4.64 11.36
C GLU A 42 13.03 -5.85 12.12
N TRP A 43 13.08 -7.04 11.53
CA TRP A 43 13.54 -8.23 12.26
C TRP A 43 15.01 -8.14 12.70
N ASP A 44 15.23 -8.04 14.02
CA ASP A 44 16.55 -8.03 14.67
C ASP A 44 16.67 -9.20 15.66
N GLU A 45 17.71 -10.02 15.52
CA GLU A 45 17.98 -11.20 16.35
C GLU A 45 18.46 -10.88 17.77
N HIS A 46 18.92 -9.64 18.01
CA HIS A 46 19.57 -9.24 19.25
C HIS A 46 18.65 -8.58 20.28
N ASP A 47 17.44 -8.17 19.90
CA ASP A 47 16.44 -7.58 20.80
C ASP A 47 15.18 -8.46 20.96
N LYS A 48 15.27 -9.42 21.87
CA LYS A 48 14.17 -10.38 22.15
C LYS A 48 12.90 -9.73 22.68
N ALA A 49 12.98 -8.58 23.35
CA ALA A 49 11.80 -7.89 23.87
C ALA A 49 11.03 -7.25 22.72
N ARG A 50 11.76 -6.54 21.85
CA ARG A 50 11.21 -5.94 20.63
C ARG A 50 10.72 -6.96 19.62
N GLN A 51 11.37 -8.12 19.53
CA GLN A 51 10.94 -9.22 18.66
C GLN A 51 9.49 -9.63 18.89
N ARG A 52 9.04 -9.74 20.15
CA ARG A 52 7.65 -10.17 20.43
C ARG A 52 6.63 -9.16 19.90
N GLU A 53 6.92 -7.87 20.05
CA GLU A 53 6.08 -6.79 19.52
C GLU A 53 6.04 -6.84 18.00
N ILE A 54 7.21 -6.97 17.35
CA ILE A 54 7.33 -7.08 15.91
C ILE A 54 6.59 -8.31 15.38
N THR A 55 6.75 -9.47 16.01
CA THR A 55 6.03 -10.69 15.61
C THR A 55 4.53 -10.48 15.67
N GLN A 56 4.00 -9.91 16.76
CA GLN A 56 2.57 -9.64 16.87
C GLN A 56 2.10 -8.62 15.83
N ALA A 57 2.89 -7.59 15.58
CA ALA A 57 2.59 -6.57 14.58
C ALA A 57 2.56 -7.16 13.16
N VAL A 58 3.56 -7.97 12.80
CA VAL A 58 3.62 -8.73 11.53
C VAL A 58 2.42 -9.66 11.41
N GLU A 59 2.09 -10.44 12.45
CA GLU A 59 0.96 -11.35 12.40
C GLU A 59 -0.37 -10.64 12.13
N GLN A 60 -0.56 -9.48 12.77
CA GLN A 60 -1.75 -8.66 12.59
C GLN A 60 -1.78 -8.01 11.22
N SER A 61 -0.74 -7.26 10.84
CA SER A 61 -0.71 -6.49 9.60
C SER A 61 -0.63 -7.40 8.37
N CYS A 62 0.37 -8.28 8.29
CA CYS A 62 0.55 -9.20 7.17
C CYS A 62 -0.59 -10.22 7.07
N GLY A 63 -1.08 -10.72 8.22
CA GLY A 63 -2.22 -11.64 8.24
C GLY A 63 -3.51 -11.01 7.70
N GLN A 64 -3.77 -9.74 8.04
CA GLN A 64 -4.93 -9.01 7.51
C GLN A 64 -4.72 -8.61 6.04
N ALA A 65 -3.54 -8.10 5.69
CA ALA A 65 -3.18 -7.71 4.33
C ALA A 65 -3.31 -8.91 3.37
N GLN A 66 -2.80 -10.08 3.73
CA GLN A 66 -2.89 -11.27 2.88
C GLN A 66 -4.34 -11.74 2.67
N LYS A 67 -5.18 -11.72 3.71
CA LYS A 67 -6.61 -12.05 3.59
C LYS A 67 -7.33 -11.04 2.69
N GLN A 68 -7.02 -9.76 2.86
CA GLN A 68 -7.60 -8.68 2.07
C GLN A 68 -7.15 -8.78 0.61
N TRP A 69 -5.87 -8.98 0.34
CA TRP A 69 -5.33 -9.22 -1.01
C TRP A 69 -6.10 -10.33 -1.73
N LYS A 70 -6.19 -11.53 -1.13
CA LYS A 70 -6.93 -12.67 -1.72
C LYS A 70 -8.37 -12.30 -2.09
N ARG A 71 -9.08 -11.60 -1.21
CA ARG A 71 -10.46 -11.15 -1.46
C ARG A 71 -10.53 -10.08 -2.54
N LEU A 72 -9.64 -9.08 -2.48
CA LEU A 72 -9.66 -7.91 -3.34
C LEU A 72 -9.23 -8.26 -4.77
N SER A 73 -8.26 -9.16 -4.94
CA SER A 73 -7.85 -9.67 -6.25
C SER A 73 -8.99 -10.31 -7.03
N THR A 74 -9.97 -10.92 -6.35
CA THR A 74 -11.20 -11.42 -6.98
C THR A 74 -12.26 -10.33 -7.13
N LYS A 75 -12.46 -9.49 -6.11
CA LYS A 75 -13.51 -8.46 -6.11
C LYS A 75 -13.33 -7.41 -7.22
N TYR A 76 -12.09 -7.04 -7.51
CA TYR A 76 -11.76 -5.95 -8.43
C TYR A 76 -11.33 -6.44 -9.82
N VAL A 77 -11.59 -7.70 -10.17
CA VAL A 77 -11.35 -8.21 -11.53
C VAL A 77 -12.05 -7.31 -12.56
N GLY A 78 -11.32 -6.91 -13.60
CA GLY A 78 -11.83 -6.05 -14.67
C GLY A 78 -11.93 -4.57 -14.28
N GLN A 79 -11.35 -4.17 -13.14
CA GLN A 79 -11.23 -2.78 -12.72
C GLN A 79 -9.75 -2.38 -12.63
N PRO A 80 -9.09 -2.06 -13.78
CA PRO A 80 -7.63 -1.90 -13.86
C PRO A 80 -7.05 -0.92 -12.85
N LYS A 81 -7.78 0.15 -12.52
CA LYS A 81 -7.36 1.15 -11.55
C LYS A 81 -7.10 0.53 -10.17
N TRP A 82 -8.04 -0.26 -9.66
CA TRP A 82 -7.94 -0.85 -8.33
C TRP A 82 -7.04 -2.07 -8.34
N GLN A 83 -7.05 -2.86 -9.43
CA GLN A 83 -6.13 -3.97 -9.60
C GLN A 83 -4.68 -3.51 -9.54
N LYS A 84 -4.34 -2.42 -10.23
CA LYS A 84 -2.99 -1.85 -10.19
C LYS A 84 -2.55 -1.53 -8.76
N ILE A 85 -3.39 -0.84 -7.99
CA ILE A 85 -3.09 -0.50 -6.58
C ILE A 85 -2.96 -1.77 -5.73
N ILE A 86 -3.86 -2.74 -5.91
CA ILE A 86 -3.83 -4.01 -5.17
C ILE A 86 -2.54 -4.78 -5.47
N ASP A 87 -2.13 -4.82 -6.74
CA ASP A 87 -0.96 -5.57 -7.19
C ASP A 87 0.35 -4.90 -6.75
N GLU A 88 0.43 -3.56 -6.82
CA GLU A 88 1.58 -2.78 -6.34
C GLU A 88 1.79 -2.92 -4.83
N GLN A 89 0.70 -2.96 -4.05
CA GLN A 89 0.77 -3.04 -2.59
C GLN A 89 0.84 -4.48 -2.06
N ALA A 90 0.54 -5.49 -2.88
CA ALA A 90 0.78 -6.89 -2.55
C ALA A 90 2.28 -7.23 -2.71
N ASN A 91 3.13 -6.64 -1.87
CA ASN A 91 4.57 -6.89 -1.85
C ASN A 91 4.91 -8.32 -1.36
N ASP A 92 6.20 -8.65 -1.36
CA ASP A 92 6.68 -9.97 -0.96
C ASP A 92 6.32 -10.32 0.48
N ALA A 93 6.34 -9.36 1.41
CA ALA A 93 5.94 -9.60 2.80
C ALA A 93 4.47 -10.05 2.89
N VAL A 94 3.57 -9.40 2.15
CA VAL A 94 2.15 -9.78 2.09
C VAL A 94 1.95 -11.14 1.41
N ARG A 95 2.60 -11.37 0.26
CA ARG A 95 2.43 -12.59 -0.55
C ARG A 95 3.01 -13.82 0.12
N SER A 96 4.19 -13.67 0.73
CA SER A 96 4.93 -14.78 1.33
C SER A 96 4.57 -15.06 2.79
N TYR A 97 3.81 -14.16 3.45
CA TYR A 97 3.42 -14.34 4.85
C TYR A 97 2.80 -15.72 5.11
N ARG A 98 3.33 -16.39 6.11
CA ARG A 98 2.79 -17.65 6.66
C ARG A 98 2.59 -17.45 8.14
N LYS A 99 1.36 -17.71 8.59
CA LYS A 99 1.06 -17.71 10.02
C LYS A 99 1.92 -18.78 10.69
N GLN A 100 2.74 -18.38 11.66
CA GLN A 100 3.46 -19.31 12.51
C GLN A 100 2.46 -19.81 13.58
N GLY A 101 2.43 -21.13 13.77
CA GLY A 101 1.42 -21.82 14.59
C GLY A 101 1.67 -21.70 16.08
#